data_AF-A0A2N1VTW2-F1
#
_entry.id   AF-A0A2N1VTW2-F1
#
_cell.length_a   1.000
_cell.length_b   1.000
_cell.length_c   1.000
_cell.angle_alpha   90.00
_cell.angle_beta   90.00
_cell.angle_gamma   90.00
#
_symmetry.space_group_name_H-M   'P 1'
#
loop_
_entity.id
_entity.type
_entity.pdbx_description
1 polymer ?
#
loop_
_entity_poly.entity_id
_entity_poly.type
_entity_poly.pdbx_seq_one_letter_code
_entity_poly.pdbx_strand_id
1 'polypeptide(L)'
;MSFIRSIEYTTLKYKPGLAMGKILFICLLLTSFLNAQYTSKDKDLIRTTSSRTFDTTIVNNYLVSEIVEKVNAGLLSAANSKDSRFIPNILNTNFEEHHNFKLFALSQIGESSLSTNYILNLLSNSDTEDVHRQELFSALGFVADSITLMSLINNFPIERGIPTAIINFNSRKISSPQKGRLPY
;
A
#
# COMPACT_ATOMS: atom_id res chain seq x y z
N MET A 1 42.32 54.87 14.22
CA MET A 1 42.25 53.66 15.07
C MET A 1 40.81 53.35 15.55
N SER A 2 39.77 53.61 14.74
CA SER A 2 38.36 53.31 15.10
C SER A 2 37.65 52.38 14.11
N PHE A 3 38.25 52.04 12.97
CA PHE A 3 37.63 51.18 11.97
C PHE A 3 37.74 49.68 12.32
N ILE A 4 38.87 49.28 12.91
CA ILE A 4 39.16 47.88 13.28
C ILE A 4 38.21 47.37 14.37
N ARG A 5 37.81 48.23 15.32
CA ARG A 5 36.81 47.85 16.34
C ARG A 5 35.42 47.60 15.78
N SER A 6 35.04 48.18 14.63
CA SER A 6 33.69 47.97 14.07
C SER A 6 33.52 46.59 13.42
N ILE A 7 34.62 45.98 12.96
CA ILE A 7 34.61 44.67 12.29
C ILE A 7 34.49 43.53 13.32
N GLU A 8 35.02 43.69 14.53
CA GLU A 8 34.88 42.70 15.61
C GLU A 8 33.47 42.61 16.22
N TYR A 9 32.66 43.69 16.13
CA TYR A 9 31.29 43.64 16.66
C TYR A 9 30.28 43.01 15.70
N THR A 10 30.58 42.93 14.40
CA THR A 10 29.69 42.30 13.41
C THR A 10 29.90 40.79 13.31
N THR A 11 31.09 40.27 13.63
CA THR A 11 31.39 38.82 13.59
C THR A 11 30.93 38.07 14.84
N LEU A 12 30.71 38.75 15.97
CA LEU A 12 30.31 38.14 17.25
C LEU A 12 28.79 37.94 17.44
N LYS A 13 27.94 38.39 16.50
CA LYS A 13 26.48 38.37 16.67
C LYS A 13 25.74 37.25 15.93
N TYR A 14 26.43 36.49 15.08
CA TYR A 14 25.86 35.32 14.44
C TYR A 14 26.66 34.08 14.86
N LYS A 15 26.06 33.21 15.69
CA LYS A 15 26.49 31.81 15.80
C LYS A 15 25.87 31.06 14.62
N PRO A 16 26.58 30.87 13.49
CA PRO A 16 26.00 30.29 12.28
C PRO A 16 25.39 28.92 12.54
N GLY A 17 25.98 28.11 13.44
CA GLY A 17 25.45 26.80 13.80
C GLY A 17 24.04 26.82 14.44
N LEU A 18 23.71 27.86 15.21
CA LEU A 18 22.38 27.96 15.86
C LEU A 18 21.29 28.38 14.86
N ALA A 19 21.63 29.28 13.92
CA ALA A 19 20.72 29.69 12.86
C ALA A 19 20.51 28.55 11.84
N MET A 20 21.59 27.84 11.47
CA MET A 20 21.54 26.67 10.59
C MET A 20 20.68 25.55 11.19
N GLY A 21 20.83 25.27 12.49
CA GLY A 21 20.00 24.28 13.19
C GLY A 21 18.52 24.64 13.23
N LYS A 22 18.18 25.93 13.40
CA LYS A 22 16.79 26.40 13.34
C LYS A 22 16.19 26.28 11.95
N ILE A 23 16.95 26.60 10.90
CA ILE A 23 16.51 26.45 9.51
C ILE A 23 16.30 24.97 9.19
N LEU A 24 17.22 24.09 9.59
CA LEU A 24 17.08 22.65 9.40
C LEU A 24 15.83 22.11 10.12
N PHE A 25 15.59 22.54 11.36
CA PHE A 25 14.41 22.15 12.13
C PHE A 25 13.11 22.64 11.48
N ILE A 26 13.09 23.89 10.98
CA ILE A 26 11.95 24.44 10.24
C ILE A 26 11.72 23.65 8.95
N CYS A 27 12.76 23.32 8.19
CA CYS A 27 12.67 22.50 6.99
C CYS A 27 12.10 21.09 7.29
N LEU A 28 12.53 20.45 8.40
CA LEU A 28 12.00 19.16 8.84
C LEU A 28 10.52 19.22 9.26
N LEU A 29 10.10 20.31 9.88
CA LEU A 29 8.67 20.51 10.19
C LEU A 29 7.85 20.71 8.91
N LEU A 30 8.35 21.51 7.96
CA LEU A 30 7.68 21.76 6.68
C LEU A 30 7.49 20.47 5.85
N THR A 31 8.48 19.57 5.81
CA THR A 31 8.33 18.29 5.12
C THR A 31 7.28 17.38 5.75
N SER A 32 7.03 17.51 7.06
CA SER A 32 6.01 16.75 7.78
C SER A 32 4.58 17.20 7.41
N PHE A 33 4.39 18.50 7.15
CA PHE A 33 3.09 19.04 6.72
C PHE A 33 2.76 18.73 5.26
N LEU A 34 3.77 18.61 4.40
CA LEU A 34 3.57 18.33 2.98
C LEU A 34 3.29 16.85 2.68
N ASN A 35 3.66 15.94 3.60
CA ASN A 35 3.55 14.49 3.40
C ASN A 35 2.50 13.82 4.30
N ALA A 36 1.55 14.57 4.85
CA ALA A 36 0.51 13.99 5.69
C ALA A 36 -0.45 13.13 4.83
N GLN A 37 -0.36 11.81 4.97
CA GLN A 37 -1.23 10.85 4.26
C GLN A 37 -2.72 10.97 4.66
N TYR A 38 -3.01 11.55 5.82
CA TYR A 38 -4.36 11.75 6.32
C TYR A 38 -4.56 13.20 6.77
N THR A 39 -5.72 13.75 6.47
CA THR A 39 -6.17 15.07 6.92
C THR A 39 -7.15 14.95 8.08
N SER A 40 -7.48 16.07 8.74
CA SER A 40 -8.54 16.11 9.75
C SER A 40 -9.91 15.67 9.21
N LYS A 41 -10.11 15.74 7.88
CA LYS A 41 -11.31 15.26 7.19
C LYS A 41 -11.35 13.73 7.08
N ASP A 42 -10.24 13.04 7.35
CA ASP A 42 -10.14 11.58 7.30
C ASP A 42 -10.33 10.90 8.65
N LYS A 43 -10.86 11.64 9.63
CA LYS A 43 -11.15 11.16 10.98
C LYS A 43 -11.98 9.90 10.98
N ASP A 44 -12.96 9.77 10.08
CA ASP A 44 -13.86 8.63 10.04
C ASP A 44 -13.14 7.36 9.54
N LEU A 45 -12.30 7.49 8.50
CA LEU A 45 -11.45 6.40 8.02
C LEU A 45 -10.43 5.99 9.10
N ILE A 46 -9.75 6.95 9.71
CA ILE A 46 -8.79 6.69 10.80
C ILE A 46 -9.50 5.97 11.95
N ARG A 47 -10.69 6.45 12.35
CA ARG A 47 -11.46 5.88 13.45
C ARG A 47 -11.86 4.45 13.13
N THR A 48 -12.40 4.18 11.94
CA THR A 48 -12.88 2.83 11.61
C THR A 48 -11.74 1.82 11.49
N THR A 49 -10.59 2.24 10.94
CA THR A 49 -9.37 1.42 10.83
C THR A 49 -8.73 1.18 12.20
N SER A 50 -8.55 2.23 13.02
CA SER A 50 -7.94 2.10 14.35
C SER A 50 -8.80 1.31 15.33
N SER A 51 -10.11 1.47 15.28
CA SER A 51 -11.07 0.68 16.09
C SER A 51 -11.30 -0.73 15.53
N ARG A 52 -10.74 -1.07 14.36
CA ARG A 52 -10.94 -2.34 13.65
C ARG A 52 -12.42 -2.67 13.40
N THR A 53 -13.24 -1.64 13.22
CA THR A 53 -14.67 -1.80 12.88
C THR A 53 -14.87 -1.96 11.38
N PHE A 54 -14.01 -1.33 10.57
CA PHE A 54 -14.01 -1.40 9.11
C PHE A 54 -15.41 -1.24 8.49
N ASP A 55 -16.08 -0.15 8.85
CA ASP A 55 -17.40 0.21 8.32
C ASP A 55 -17.32 0.29 6.80
N THR A 56 -18.12 -0.55 6.14
CA THR A 56 -18.05 -0.72 4.69
C THR A 56 -18.43 0.55 3.96
N THR A 57 -19.36 1.34 4.50
CA THR A 57 -19.79 2.60 3.89
C THR A 57 -18.65 3.61 3.89
N ILE A 58 -17.96 3.74 5.03
CA ILE A 58 -16.83 4.65 5.17
C ILE A 58 -15.71 4.25 4.21
N VAL A 59 -15.25 2.99 4.25
CA VAL A 59 -14.13 2.55 3.41
C VAL A 59 -14.49 2.63 1.92
N ASN A 60 -15.71 2.28 1.53
CA ASN A 60 -16.15 2.35 0.15
C ASN A 60 -16.19 3.79 -0.38
N ASN A 61 -16.61 4.76 0.44
CA ASN A 61 -16.59 6.18 0.06
C ASN A 61 -15.16 6.67 -0.27
N TYR A 62 -14.14 6.10 0.36
CA TYR A 62 -12.74 6.39 0.03
C TYR A 62 -12.28 5.70 -1.25
N LEU A 63 -12.69 4.45 -1.48
CA LEU A 63 -12.33 3.69 -2.68
C LEU A 63 -12.90 4.28 -3.98
N VAL A 64 -14.03 5.00 -3.90
CA VAL A 64 -14.67 5.66 -5.07
C VAL A 64 -14.37 7.15 -5.16
N SER A 65 -13.44 7.66 -4.36
CA SER A 65 -13.03 9.06 -4.38
C SER A 65 -12.25 9.39 -5.65
N GLU A 66 -12.42 10.62 -6.17
CA GLU A 66 -11.61 11.14 -7.28
C GLU A 66 -10.20 11.60 -6.82
N ILE A 67 -9.98 11.70 -5.51
CA ILE A 67 -8.71 12.09 -4.91
C ILE A 67 -7.83 10.86 -4.67
N VAL A 68 -6.65 10.84 -5.31
CA VAL A 68 -5.69 9.72 -5.31
C VAL A 68 -5.32 9.27 -3.90
N GLU A 69 -4.99 10.21 -3.03
CA GLU A 69 -4.57 9.94 -1.66
C GLU A 69 -5.67 9.27 -0.85
N LYS A 70 -6.94 9.64 -1.11
CA LYS A 70 -8.09 9.02 -0.46
C LYS A 70 -8.30 7.59 -0.94
N VAL A 71 -8.17 7.32 -2.23
CA VAL A 71 -8.26 5.95 -2.76
C VAL A 71 -7.17 5.08 -2.14
N ASN A 72 -5.91 5.57 -2.10
CA ASN A 72 -4.80 4.85 -1.47
C ASN A 72 -5.06 4.58 0.03
N ALA A 73 -5.59 5.57 0.77
CA ALA A 73 -5.96 5.39 2.17
C ALA A 73 -7.11 4.36 2.35
N GLY A 74 -8.08 4.37 1.45
CA GLY A 74 -9.17 3.38 1.38
C GLY A 74 -8.63 1.98 1.12
N LEU A 75 -7.71 1.81 0.17
CA LEU A 75 -7.06 0.55 -0.17
C LEU A 75 -6.28 -0.02 1.03
N LEU A 76 -5.51 0.81 1.73
CA LEU A 76 -4.79 0.40 2.95
C LEU A 76 -5.74 0.00 4.08
N SER A 77 -6.87 0.71 4.24
CA SER A 77 -7.87 0.38 5.25
C SER A 77 -8.58 -0.94 4.93
N ALA A 78 -8.92 -1.17 3.65
CA ALA A 78 -9.48 -2.43 3.18
C ALA A 78 -8.48 -3.59 3.36
N ALA A 79 -7.20 -3.38 3.05
CA ALA A 79 -6.14 -4.36 3.27
C ALA A 79 -6.07 -4.80 4.74
N ASN A 80 -6.14 -3.84 5.67
CA ASN A 80 -6.09 -4.10 7.11
C ASN A 80 -7.33 -4.84 7.64
N SER A 81 -8.48 -4.69 6.97
CA SER A 81 -9.71 -5.38 7.35
C SER A 81 -9.68 -6.89 7.07
N LYS A 82 -8.94 -7.30 6.02
CA LYS A 82 -8.97 -8.65 5.44
C LYS A 82 -10.37 -9.12 5.03
N ASP A 83 -11.29 -8.19 4.78
CA ASP A 83 -12.68 -8.48 4.46
C ASP A 83 -12.89 -8.53 2.94
N SER A 84 -13.35 -9.67 2.44
CA SER A 84 -13.57 -9.89 1.01
C SER A 84 -14.71 -9.05 0.42
N ARG A 85 -15.58 -8.46 1.25
CA ARG A 85 -16.64 -7.54 0.79
C ARG A 85 -16.09 -6.30 0.09
N PHE A 86 -14.83 -5.93 0.34
CA PHE A 86 -14.19 -4.79 -0.33
C PHE A 86 -13.67 -5.10 -1.73
N ILE A 87 -13.50 -6.39 -2.10
CA ILE A 87 -12.88 -6.79 -3.37
C ILE A 87 -13.54 -6.11 -4.58
N PRO A 88 -14.88 -6.09 -4.75
CA PRO A 88 -15.49 -5.47 -5.92
C PRO A 88 -15.10 -3.99 -6.10
N ASN A 89 -15.07 -3.23 -5.01
CA ASN A 89 -14.72 -1.82 -5.06
C ASN A 89 -13.22 -1.59 -5.23
N ILE A 90 -12.38 -2.47 -4.67
CA ILE A 90 -10.94 -2.47 -4.95
C ILE A 90 -10.70 -2.72 -6.45
N LEU A 91 -11.38 -3.69 -7.06
CA LEU A 91 -11.20 -4.01 -8.47
C LEU A 91 -11.61 -2.86 -9.41
N ASN A 92 -12.55 -2.01 -8.98
CA ASN A 92 -13.01 -0.86 -9.76
C ASN A 92 -12.06 0.36 -9.72
N THR A 93 -11.04 0.38 -8.87
CA THR A 93 -10.07 1.49 -8.86
C THR A 93 -9.14 1.45 -10.07
N ASN A 94 -8.60 2.60 -10.49
CA ASN A 94 -7.66 2.67 -11.61
C ASN A 94 -6.37 1.86 -11.29
N PHE A 95 -5.99 0.94 -12.17
CA PHE A 95 -4.80 0.11 -11.95
C PHE A 95 -3.51 0.92 -12.07
N GLU A 96 -3.33 1.69 -13.13
CA GLU A 96 -2.10 2.46 -13.37
C GLU A 96 -1.79 3.41 -12.22
N GLU A 97 -2.83 4.08 -11.72
CA GLU A 97 -2.70 5.07 -10.64
C GLU A 97 -2.46 4.45 -9.26
N HIS A 98 -2.94 3.23 -9.03
CA HIS A 98 -2.98 2.61 -7.69
C HIS A 98 -2.38 1.21 -7.61
N HIS A 99 -1.63 0.74 -8.63
CA HIS A 99 -1.22 -0.66 -8.78
C HIS A 99 -0.63 -1.25 -7.49
N ASN A 100 0.32 -0.55 -6.86
CA ASN A 100 0.96 -0.95 -5.61
C ASN A 100 -0.05 -1.19 -4.48
N PHE A 101 -0.90 -0.20 -4.19
CA PHE A 101 -1.87 -0.29 -3.11
C PHE A 101 -3.00 -1.28 -3.43
N LYS A 102 -3.39 -1.37 -4.70
CA LYS A 102 -4.44 -2.27 -5.18
C LYS A 102 -4.00 -3.72 -5.04
N LEU A 103 -2.83 -4.08 -5.58
CA LEU A 103 -2.27 -5.43 -5.46
C LEU A 103 -1.96 -5.80 -4.01
N PHE A 104 -1.45 -4.86 -3.22
CA PHE A 104 -1.26 -5.05 -1.79
C PHE A 104 -2.58 -5.36 -1.07
N ALA A 105 -3.64 -4.59 -1.31
CA ALA A 105 -4.92 -4.78 -0.67
C ALA A 105 -5.54 -6.14 -1.01
N LEU A 106 -5.53 -6.53 -2.29
CA LEU A 106 -5.99 -7.86 -2.71
C LEU A 106 -5.18 -8.97 -2.05
N SER A 107 -3.86 -8.82 -1.96
CA SER A 107 -2.96 -9.80 -1.34
C SER A 107 -3.20 -9.95 0.16
N GLN A 108 -3.51 -8.87 0.88
CA GLN A 108 -3.80 -8.93 2.32
C GLN A 108 -5.17 -9.56 2.64
N ILE A 109 -6.14 -9.38 1.75
CA ILE A 109 -7.45 -10.04 1.86
C ILE A 109 -7.30 -11.55 1.64
N GLY A 110 -6.47 -11.96 0.68
CA GLY A 110 -6.10 -13.36 0.45
C GLY A 110 -6.88 -14.03 -0.69
N GLU A 111 -7.12 -15.33 -0.56
CA GLU A 111 -7.65 -16.17 -1.64
C GLU A 111 -9.01 -15.67 -2.14
N SER A 112 -9.12 -15.41 -3.45
CA SER A 112 -10.36 -14.95 -4.08
C SER A 112 -10.32 -15.15 -5.59
N SER A 113 -11.28 -15.90 -6.11
CA SER A 113 -11.42 -16.13 -7.55
C SER A 113 -11.57 -14.84 -8.35
N LEU A 114 -12.26 -13.83 -7.80
CA LEU A 114 -12.42 -12.52 -8.44
C LEU A 114 -11.07 -11.80 -8.57
N SER A 115 -10.27 -11.79 -7.51
CA SER A 115 -8.94 -11.18 -7.50
C SER A 115 -7.99 -11.94 -8.43
N THR A 116 -8.04 -13.28 -8.41
CA THR A 116 -7.25 -14.15 -9.29
C THR A 116 -7.56 -13.87 -10.75
N ASN A 117 -8.83 -13.91 -11.15
CA ASN A 117 -9.25 -13.68 -12.52
C ASN A 117 -8.86 -12.28 -13.00
N TYR A 118 -9.01 -11.27 -12.14
CA TYR A 118 -8.58 -9.91 -12.43
C TYR A 118 -7.07 -9.85 -12.75
N ILE A 119 -6.23 -10.45 -11.90
CA ILE A 119 -4.77 -10.44 -12.11
C ILE A 119 -4.37 -11.25 -13.35
N LEU A 120 -5.00 -12.40 -13.60
CA LEU A 120 -4.74 -13.20 -14.80
C LEU A 120 -5.10 -12.44 -16.08
N ASN A 121 -6.19 -11.67 -16.06
CA ASN A 121 -6.58 -10.83 -17.19
C ASN A 121 -5.53 -9.74 -17.46
N LEU A 122 -4.96 -9.12 -16.42
CA LEU A 122 -3.86 -8.17 -16.57
C LEU A 122 -2.61 -8.83 -17.17
N LEU A 123 -2.21 -10.00 -16.66
CA LEU A 123 -1.06 -10.73 -17.19
C LEU A 123 -1.24 -11.18 -18.65
N SER A 124 -2.48 -11.42 -19.07
CA SER A 124 -2.82 -11.77 -20.45
C SER A 124 -2.76 -10.58 -21.40
N ASN A 125 -2.77 -9.35 -20.87
CA ASN A 125 -2.64 -8.13 -21.68
C ASN A 125 -1.17 -7.90 -22.05
N SER A 126 -0.87 -7.85 -23.35
CA SER A 126 0.47 -7.66 -23.91
C SER A 126 1.11 -6.33 -23.54
N ASP A 127 0.30 -5.34 -23.17
CA ASP A 127 0.75 -3.98 -22.90
C ASP A 127 1.21 -3.77 -21.45
N THR A 128 1.11 -4.82 -20.62
CA THR A 128 1.54 -4.75 -19.23
C THR A 128 3.06 -4.68 -19.13
N GLU A 129 3.58 -3.59 -18.58
CA GLU A 129 5.01 -3.39 -18.34
C GLU A 129 5.62 -4.55 -17.54
N ASP A 130 6.85 -4.94 -17.88
CA ASP A 130 7.58 -6.03 -17.21
C ASP A 130 7.68 -5.83 -15.68
N VAL A 131 7.77 -4.58 -15.22
CA VAL A 131 7.80 -4.24 -13.79
C VAL A 131 6.51 -4.65 -13.10
N HIS A 132 5.36 -4.36 -13.71
CA HIS A 132 4.05 -4.76 -13.18
C HIS A 132 3.86 -6.28 -13.22
N ARG A 133 4.42 -6.99 -14.21
CA ARG A 133 4.30 -8.46 -14.29
C ARG A 133 4.83 -9.17 -13.04
N GLN A 134 5.97 -8.73 -12.50
CA GLN A 134 6.55 -9.34 -11.29
C GLN A 134 5.63 -9.15 -10.07
N GLU A 135 5.05 -7.96 -9.92
CA GLU A 135 4.12 -7.65 -8.83
C GLU A 135 2.82 -8.43 -8.97
N LEU A 136 2.31 -8.60 -10.19
CA LEU A 136 1.12 -9.40 -10.48
C LEU A 136 1.35 -10.88 -10.10
N PHE A 137 2.49 -11.46 -10.46
CA PHE A 137 2.85 -12.82 -10.01
C PHE A 137 2.99 -12.90 -8.49
N SER A 138 3.62 -11.90 -7.86
CA SER A 138 3.73 -11.82 -6.40
C SER A 138 2.34 -11.84 -5.74
N ALA A 139 1.40 -11.05 -6.26
CA ALA A 139 0.02 -11.00 -5.79
C ALA A 139 -0.75 -12.31 -6.04
N LEU A 140 -0.53 -12.99 -7.17
CA LEU A 140 -1.11 -14.30 -7.46
C LEU A 140 -0.77 -15.33 -6.40
N GLY A 141 0.45 -15.31 -5.86
CA GLY A 141 0.82 -16.18 -4.75
C GLY A 141 -0.11 -16.05 -3.55
N PHE A 142 -0.62 -14.85 -3.26
CA PHE A 142 -1.55 -14.64 -2.15
C PHE A 142 -3.00 -14.97 -2.50
N VAL A 143 -3.44 -14.63 -3.71
CA VAL A 143 -4.88 -14.66 -4.07
C VAL A 143 -5.32 -15.94 -4.77
N ALA A 144 -4.42 -16.66 -5.44
CA ALA A 144 -4.78 -17.83 -6.25
C ALA A 144 -4.99 -19.08 -5.38
N ASP A 145 -5.82 -20.00 -5.86
CA ASP A 145 -5.91 -21.35 -5.31
C ASP A 145 -4.74 -22.24 -5.80
N SER A 146 -4.63 -23.44 -5.24
CA SER A 146 -3.55 -24.37 -5.60
C SER A 146 -3.62 -24.83 -7.05
N ILE A 147 -4.83 -24.99 -7.61
CA ILE A 147 -5.04 -25.50 -8.97
C ILE A 147 -4.52 -24.48 -9.98
N THR A 148 -4.90 -23.22 -9.78
CA THR A 148 -4.48 -22.07 -10.60
C THR A 148 -2.97 -21.88 -10.51
N LEU A 149 -2.39 -21.95 -9.31
CA LEU A 149 -0.94 -21.82 -9.16
C LEU A 149 -0.19 -22.94 -9.89
N MET A 150 -0.65 -24.18 -9.80
CA MET A 150 -0.04 -25.29 -10.54
C MET A 150 -0.15 -25.11 -12.05
N SER A 151 -1.29 -24.60 -12.54
CA SER A 151 -1.47 -24.23 -13.96
C SER A 151 -0.46 -23.17 -14.39
N LEU A 152 -0.22 -22.14 -13.57
CA LEU A 152 0.75 -21.09 -13.86
C LEU A 152 2.18 -21.63 -13.94
N ILE A 153 2.58 -22.51 -13.02
CA ILE A 153 3.91 -23.13 -13.03
C ILE A 153 4.12 -23.92 -14.33
N ASN A 154 3.09 -24.65 -14.78
CA ASN A 154 3.17 -25.47 -15.99
C ASN A 154 3.19 -24.64 -17.27
N ASN A 155 2.45 -23.53 -17.31
CA ASN A 155 2.31 -22.71 -18.51
C ASN A 155 3.39 -21.61 -18.64
N PHE A 156 3.99 -21.21 -17.52
CA PHE A 156 4.96 -20.10 -17.46
C PHE A 156 6.26 -20.46 -16.70
N PRO A 157 6.93 -21.60 -16.98
CA PRO A 157 8.01 -22.10 -16.13
C PRO A 157 9.25 -21.18 -16.05
N ILE A 158 9.42 -20.24 -16.98
CA ILE A 158 10.59 -19.35 -17.09
C ILE A 158 10.28 -17.93 -16.60
N GLU A 159 9.03 -17.64 -16.22
CA GLU A 159 8.64 -16.31 -15.78
C GLU A 159 9.27 -15.96 -14.43
N ARG A 160 9.94 -14.79 -14.37
CA ARG A 160 10.69 -14.34 -13.18
C ARG A 160 9.83 -14.21 -11.92
N GLY A 161 8.53 -13.99 -12.07
CA GLY A 161 7.60 -13.85 -10.95
C GLY A 161 7.12 -15.17 -10.33
N ILE A 162 7.24 -16.31 -11.03
CA ILE A 162 6.70 -17.60 -10.56
C ILE A 162 7.32 -18.06 -9.23
N PRO A 163 8.65 -17.99 -9.02
CA PRO A 163 9.24 -18.35 -7.72
C PRO A 163 8.67 -17.52 -6.57
N THR A 164 8.45 -16.21 -6.78
CA THR A 164 7.83 -15.32 -5.78
C THR A 164 6.38 -15.72 -5.52
N ALA A 165 5.61 -16.04 -6.55
CA ALA A 165 4.25 -16.54 -6.41
C ALA A 165 4.19 -17.81 -5.53
N ILE A 166 5.09 -18.77 -5.77
CA ILE A 166 5.19 -20.02 -4.98
C ILE A 166 5.54 -19.71 -3.51
N ILE A 167 6.54 -18.85 -3.28
CA ILE A 167 6.95 -18.45 -1.92
C ILE A 167 5.78 -17.78 -1.19
N ASN A 168 5.08 -16.86 -1.85
CA ASN A 168 3.94 -16.15 -1.28
C ASN A 168 2.77 -17.09 -1.01
N PHE A 169 2.51 -18.05 -1.90
CA PHE A 169 1.48 -19.06 -1.70
C PHE A 169 1.76 -19.96 -0.50
N ASN A 170 3.01 -20.33 -0.29
CA ASN A 170 3.39 -21.12 0.87
C ASN A 170 3.49 -20.26 2.15
N SER A 171 3.75 -18.96 2.03
CA SER A 171 3.89 -18.03 3.16
C SER A 171 2.56 -17.42 3.59
N ARG A 172 1.49 -17.54 2.79
CA ARG A 172 0.12 -17.19 3.19
C ARG A 172 -0.26 -18.09 4.36
N LYS A 173 0.07 -17.64 5.57
CA LYS A 173 -0.18 -18.40 6.79
C LYS A 173 -1.65 -18.74 6.82
N ILE A 174 -1.91 -20.04 6.91
CA ILE A 174 -3.15 -20.71 7.32
C ILE A 174 -3.83 -19.85 8.39
N SER A 175 -4.64 -18.89 7.95
CA SER A 175 -5.74 -18.34 8.72
C SER A 175 -6.97 -19.07 8.22
N SER A 176 -6.92 -20.41 8.29
CA SER A 176 -8.16 -21.17 8.28
C SER A 176 -8.99 -20.54 9.41
N PRO A 177 -10.26 -20.17 9.17
CA PRO A 177 -11.17 -20.01 10.29
C PRO A 177 -11.04 -21.29 11.12
N GLN A 178 -11.08 -21.20 12.45
CA GLN A 178 -11.18 -22.37 13.32
C GLN A 178 -12.19 -23.35 12.72
N LYS A 179 -11.71 -24.37 12.00
CA LYS A 179 -12.51 -25.57 11.73
C LYS A 179 -12.67 -26.15 13.12
N GLY A 180 -13.91 -26.08 13.63
CA GLY A 180 -14.28 -26.68 14.89
C GLY A 180 -13.61 -28.05 14.99
N ARG A 181 -13.01 -28.32 16.15
CA ARG A 181 -12.61 -29.66 16.54
C ARG A 181 -13.80 -30.58 16.22
N LEU A 182 -13.66 -31.42 15.19
CA LEU A 182 -14.55 -32.56 15.07
C LEU A 182 -14.11 -33.53 16.18
N PRO A 183 -15.04 -34.00 17.02
CA PRO A 183 -14.71 -34.98 18.04
C PRO A 183 -14.45 -36.31 17.33
N TYR A 184 -13.21 -36.78 17.43
CA TYR A 184 -12.89 -38.20 17.43
C TYR A 184 -11.94 -38.45 18.59
#